data_AF-A0A3C1GXC6-F1
#
_entry.id   AF-A0A3C1GXC6-F1
#
_cell.length_a   1.000
_cell.length_b   1.000
_cell.length_c   1.000
_cell.angle_alpha   90.00
_cell.angle_beta   90.00
_cell.angle_gamma   90.00
#
_symmetry.space_group_name_H-M   'P 1'
#
loop_
_entity.id
_entity.type
_entity.pdbx_description
1 polymer ?
#
loop_
_entity_poly.entity_id
_entity_poly.type
_entity_poly.pdbx_seq_one_letter_code
_entity_poly.pdbx_strand_id
1 'polypeptide(L)'
;SSGKKLIDIADLVIDTCVPLGDAAVRVPDLIYPVSPTSTIGNTLVVNLIKARVAELLTEAGQPPLVLTSPHFIGIDASRAIFEATYNDYRRRTLRNQ
;
A
#
# COMPACT_ATOMS: atom_id res chain seq x y z
N SER A 1 25.21 -6.89 7.39
CA SER A 1 24.20 -5.94 7.87
C SER A 1 24.88 -4.60 8.12
N SER A 2 24.25 -3.48 7.77
CA SER A 2 24.82 -2.11 7.91
C SER A 2 24.75 -1.54 9.32
N GLY A 3 24.08 -2.21 10.27
CA GLY A 3 23.90 -1.75 11.65
C GLY A 3 22.90 -0.60 11.83
N LYS A 4 22.32 -0.09 10.74
CA LYS A 4 21.30 0.97 10.73
C LYS A 4 19.88 0.40 10.80
N LYS A 5 18.94 1.15 11.38
CA LYS A 5 17.50 0.90 11.28
C LYS A 5 16.97 1.47 9.96
N LEU A 6 15.79 0.99 9.54
CA LEU A 6 15.14 1.48 8.30
C LEU A 6 14.88 2.99 8.34
N ILE A 7 14.47 3.51 9.51
CA ILE A 7 14.23 4.95 9.71
C ILE A 7 15.49 5.81 9.53
N ASP A 8 16.68 5.21 9.66
CA ASP A 8 17.95 5.93 9.54
C ASP A 8 18.39 6.09 8.07
N ILE A 9 17.71 5.41 7.13
CA ILE A 9 18.09 5.34 5.72
C ILE A 9 16.95 5.65 4.73
N ALA A 10 15.72 5.84 5.21
CA ALA A 10 14.58 6.18 4.36
C ALA A 10 14.52 7.69 4.10
N ASP A 11 14.25 8.09 2.85
CA ASP A 11 14.04 9.51 2.50
C ASP A 11 12.79 10.10 3.18
N LEU A 12 11.77 9.26 3.38
CA LEU A 12 10.53 9.61 4.05
C LEU A 12 10.10 8.47 4.97
N VAL A 13 9.69 8.83 6.19
CA VAL A 13 9.12 7.90 7.16
C VAL A 13 7.69 8.31 7.44
N ILE A 14 6.78 7.34 7.39
CA ILE A 14 5.39 7.51 7.84
C ILE A 14 5.22 6.69 9.10
N ASP A 15 4.98 7.38 10.22
CA ASP A 15 4.69 6.75 11.49
C ASP A 15 3.23 6.30 11.53
N THR A 16 2.99 5.01 11.77
CA THR A 16 1.65 4.46 11.97
C THR A 16 1.11 4.70 13.38
N CYS A 17 1.94 5.27 14.27
CA CYS A 17 1.63 5.60 15.66
C CYS A 17 1.17 4.39 16.49
N VAL A 18 1.59 3.19 16.08
CA VAL A 18 1.23 1.93 16.74
C VAL A 18 1.96 1.83 18.08
N PRO A 19 1.27 1.40 19.16
CA PRO A 19 1.91 1.24 20.45
C PRO A 19 3.04 0.20 20.40
N LEU A 20 4.00 0.34 21.32
CA LEU A 20 5.09 -0.62 21.46
C LEU A 20 4.57 -2.06 21.59
N GLY A 21 5.24 -2.98 20.89
CA GLY A 21 4.84 -4.39 20.86
C GLY A 21 3.64 -4.69 19.94
N ASP A 22 3.08 -3.69 19.25
CA ASP A 22 1.92 -3.84 18.38
C ASP A 22 0.74 -4.53 19.11
N ALA A 23 0.36 -3.97 20.25
CA ALA A 23 -0.71 -4.49 21.08
C ALA A 23 -1.49 -3.33 21.73
N ALA A 24 -2.65 -3.03 21.16
CA ALA A 24 -3.40 -1.81 21.49
C ALA A 24 -4.46 -1.98 22.60
N VAL A 25 -4.90 -3.22 22.87
CA VAL A 25 -6.05 -3.47 23.76
C VAL A 25 -5.64 -4.24 25.00
N ARG A 26 -5.98 -3.72 26.18
CA ARG A 26 -5.88 -4.44 27.46
C ARG A 26 -7.21 -5.08 27.80
N VAL A 27 -7.18 -6.36 28.16
CA VAL A 27 -8.34 -7.12 28.62
C VAL A 27 -8.16 -7.43 30.11
N PRO A 28 -9.17 -7.21 30.97
CA PRO A 28 -9.09 -7.59 32.39
C PRO A 28 -8.68 -9.04 32.57
N ASP A 29 -7.85 -9.30 33.59
CA ASP A 29 -7.30 -10.63 33.94
C ASP A 29 -6.41 -11.31 32.87
N LEU A 30 -6.15 -10.65 31.73
CA LEU A 30 -5.18 -11.11 30.74
C LEU A 30 -3.81 -10.45 30.97
N ILE A 31 -2.76 -11.27 31.10
CA ILE A 31 -1.40 -10.82 31.47
C ILE A 31 -0.81 -9.83 30.44
N TYR A 32 -1.07 -10.06 29.14
CA TYR A 32 -0.48 -9.27 28.05
C TYR A 32 -1.55 -8.58 27.20
N PRO A 33 -1.27 -7.37 26.68
CA PRO A 33 -2.16 -6.70 25.73
C PRO A 33 -2.26 -7.48 24.41
N VAL A 34 -3.35 -7.27 23.69
CA VAL A 34 -3.67 -7.92 22.41
C VAL A 34 -4.07 -6.88 21.36
N SER A 35 -4.55 -7.34 20.20
CA SER A 35 -4.99 -6.51 19.08
C SER A 35 -3.82 -5.74 18.44
N PRO A 36 -3.03 -6.42 17.59
CA PRO A 36 -2.11 -5.73 16.70
C PRO A 36 -2.87 -4.85 15.71
N THR A 37 -2.36 -3.64 15.55
CA THR A 37 -2.95 -2.58 14.71
C THR A 37 -2.04 -2.15 13.57
N SER A 38 -0.76 -2.56 13.61
CA SER A 38 0.22 -2.18 12.58
C SER A 38 -0.19 -2.58 11.17
N THR A 39 -0.76 -3.77 10.98
CA THR A 39 -1.24 -4.22 9.66
C THR A 39 -2.34 -3.31 9.11
N ILE A 40 -3.30 -2.95 9.96
CA ILE A 40 -4.45 -2.11 9.55
C ILE A 40 -3.97 -0.68 9.29
N GLY A 41 -3.16 -0.11 10.18
CA GLY A 41 -2.57 1.22 10.02
C GLY A 41 -1.72 1.32 8.76
N ASN A 42 -0.83 0.34 8.54
CA ASN A 42 -0.02 0.26 7.33
C ASN A 42 -0.88 0.14 6.06
N THR A 43 -1.88 -0.75 6.06
CA THR A 43 -2.77 -0.95 4.90
C THR A 43 -3.53 0.32 4.55
N LEU A 44 -4.02 1.03 5.57
CA LEU A 44 -4.67 2.32 5.40
C LEU A 44 -3.74 3.34 4.75
N VAL A 45 -2.55 3.56 5.34
CA VAL A 45 -1.54 4.49 4.81
C VAL A 45 -1.18 4.16 3.36
N VAL A 46 -0.90 2.90 3.05
CA VAL A 46 -0.56 2.47 1.68
C VAL A 46 -1.69 2.78 0.70
N ASN A 47 -2.95 2.56 1.09
CA ASN A 47 -4.08 2.86 0.21
C ASN A 47 -4.32 4.37 0.06
N LEU A 48 -4.10 5.17 1.10
CA LEU A 48 -4.14 6.63 1.00
C LEU A 48 -3.06 7.16 0.05
N ILE A 49 -1.84 6.62 0.11
CA ILE A 49 -0.77 6.95 -0.83
C ILE A 49 -1.20 6.60 -2.26
N LYS A 50 -1.74 5.40 -2.50
CA LYS A 50 -2.21 5.01 -3.84
C LYS A 50 -3.27 5.97 -4.38
N ALA A 51 -4.24 6.35 -3.54
CA ALA A 51 -5.29 7.30 -3.92
C ALA A 51 -4.70 8.67 -4.29
N ARG A 52 -3.82 9.23 -3.43
CA ARG A 52 -3.19 10.53 -3.69
C ARG A 52 -2.27 10.51 -4.91
N VAL A 53 -1.55 9.41 -5.15
CA VAL A 53 -0.74 9.23 -6.36
C VAL A 53 -1.63 9.20 -7.62
N ALA A 54 -2.75 8.48 -7.58
CA ALA A 54 -3.68 8.44 -8.71
C ALA A 54 -4.29 9.82 -9.00
N GLU A 55 -4.66 10.57 -7.97
CA GLU A 55 -5.14 11.95 -8.08
C GLU A 55 -4.09 12.86 -8.75
N LEU A 56 -2.88 12.91 -8.21
CA LEU A 56 -1.78 13.74 -8.73
C LEU A 56 -1.42 13.40 -10.18
N LEU A 57 -1.34 12.12 -10.52
CA LEU A 57 -1.05 11.67 -11.88
C LEU A 57 -2.18 12.02 -12.86
N THR A 58 -3.43 11.95 -12.40
CA THR A 58 -4.60 12.34 -13.20
C THR A 58 -4.63 13.85 -13.44
N GLU A 59 -4.36 14.66 -12.41
CA GLU A 59 -4.20 16.12 -12.53
C GLU A 59 -3.09 16.49 -13.53
N ALA A 60 -2.02 15.70 -13.59
CA ALA A 60 -0.94 15.85 -14.57
C ALA A 60 -1.27 15.32 -15.98
N GLY A 61 -2.50 14.88 -16.24
CA GLY A 61 -2.95 14.36 -17.53
C GLY A 61 -2.43 12.96 -17.86
N GLN A 62 -1.90 12.23 -16.88
CA GLN A 62 -1.34 10.88 -17.03
C GLN A 62 -1.95 9.90 -16.01
N PRO A 63 -3.27 9.65 -16.03
CA PRO A 63 -3.92 8.77 -15.06
C PRO A 63 -3.29 7.36 -15.08
N PRO A 64 -3.08 6.73 -13.91
CA PRO A 64 -2.55 5.38 -13.86
C PRO A 64 -3.59 4.34 -14.30
N LEU A 65 -3.12 3.15 -14.67
CA LEU A 65 -4.00 1.99 -14.84
C LEU A 65 -4.49 1.51 -13.47
N VAL A 66 -5.80 1.25 -13.34
CA VAL A 66 -6.44 0.81 -12.09
C VAL A 66 -7.09 -0.54 -12.29
N LEU A 67 -6.67 -1.54 -11.50
CA LEU A 67 -7.30 -2.85 -11.46
C LEU A 67 -8.73 -2.71 -10.94
N THR A 68 -9.69 -2.71 -11.88
CA THR A 68 -11.08 -2.41 -11.58
C THR A 68 -11.89 -3.69 -11.49
N SER A 69 -12.71 -3.79 -10.44
CA SER A 69 -13.56 -4.95 -10.20
C SER A 69 -14.53 -5.19 -11.36
N PRO A 70 -14.77 -6.45 -11.76
CA PRO A 70 -15.76 -6.77 -12.79
C PRO A 70 -17.19 -6.37 -12.40
N HIS A 71 -17.45 -6.10 -11.12
CA HIS A 71 -18.71 -5.52 -10.67
C HIS A 71 -19.04 -4.19 -11.37
N PHE A 72 -18.04 -3.37 -11.67
CA PHE A 72 -18.25 -2.05 -12.27
C PHE A 72 -18.20 -2.05 -13.80
N ILE A 73 -17.35 -2.89 -14.38
CA ILE A 73 -17.00 -2.82 -15.81
C ILE A 73 -17.24 -4.14 -16.57
N GLY A 74 -17.74 -5.17 -15.89
CA GLY A 74 -17.88 -6.52 -16.45
C GLY A 74 -16.57 -7.31 -16.46
N ILE A 75 -16.69 -8.62 -16.66
CA ILE A 75 -15.56 -9.57 -16.61
C ILE A 75 -14.54 -9.29 -17.73
N ASP A 76 -14.99 -9.07 -18.96
CA ASP A 76 -14.10 -8.93 -20.11
C ASP A 76 -13.25 -7.66 -20.02
N ALA A 77 -13.86 -6.52 -19.69
CA ALA A 77 -13.11 -5.27 -19.52
C ALA A 77 -12.18 -5.32 -18.30
N SER A 78 -12.60 -5.94 -17.20
CA SER A 78 -11.76 -6.13 -16.01
C SER A 78 -10.52 -6.97 -16.32
N ARG A 79 -10.69 -8.08 -17.06
CA ARG A 79 -9.58 -8.91 -17.54
C ARG A 79 -8.65 -8.13 -18.48
N ALA A 80 -9.19 -7.35 -19.41
CA ALA A 80 -8.39 -6.56 -20.34
C ALA A 80 -7.53 -5.50 -19.61
N ILE A 81 -8.09 -4.79 -18.62
CA ILE A 81 -7.34 -3.81 -17.81
C ILE A 81 -6.31 -4.50 -16.93
N PHE A 82 -6.62 -5.67 -16.36
CA PHE A 82 -5.66 -6.47 -15.61
C PHE A 82 -4.42 -6.80 -16.46
N GLU A 83 -4.62 -7.34 -17.66
CA GLU A 83 -3.51 -7.65 -18.57
C GLU A 83 -2.73 -6.41 -19.00
N ALA A 84 -3.43 -5.31 -19.32
CA ALA A 84 -2.79 -4.03 -19.65
C ALA A 84 -1.90 -3.53 -18.51
N THR A 85 -2.37 -3.62 -17.26
CA THR A 85 -1.62 -3.18 -16.07
C THR A 85 -0.35 -4.00 -15.88
N TYR A 86 -0.45 -5.33 -15.98
CA TYR A 86 0.72 -6.20 -15.84
C TYR A 86 1.70 -6.08 -17.02
N ASN A 87 1.22 -5.84 -18.24
CA ASN A 87 2.06 -5.54 -19.39
C ASN A 87 2.84 -4.23 -19.21
N ASP A 88 2.18 -3.18 -18.70
CA ASP A 88 2.84 -1.91 -18.40
C ASP A 88 3.89 -2.09 -17.28
N TYR A 89 3.56 -2.80 -16.21
CA TYR A 89 4.50 -3.13 -15.14
C TYR A 89 5.75 -3.85 -15.67
N ARG A 90 5.57 -4.94 -16.44
CA ARG A 90 6.67 -5.70 -17.06
C ARG A 90 7.54 -4.82 -17.95
N ARG A 91 6.93 -3.94 -18.76
CA ARG A 91 7.65 -3.02 -19.64
C ARG A 91 8.56 -2.07 -18.85
N ARG A 92 8.09 -1.56 -17.71
CA ARG A 92 8.86 -0.62 -16.87
C ARG A 92 9.99 -1.31 -16.11
N THR A 93 9.76 -2.50 -15.56
CA THR A 93 10.79 -3.22 -14.79
C THR A 93 11.93 -3.72 -15.68
N LEU A 94 11.63 -4.16 -16.92
CA LEU A 94 12.65 -4.57 -17.89
C LEU A 94 13.51 -3.41 -18.42
N ARG A 95 13.02 -2.17 -18.38
CA ARG A 95 13.80 -0.97 -18.77
C ARG A 95 14.81 -0.53 -17.71
N ASN A 96 14.60 -0.95 -16.46
CA ASN A 96 15.38 -0.54 -15.29
C ASN A 96 16.34 -1.66 -14.81
N GLN A 97 16.53 -2.70 -15.63
CA GLN A 97 17.58 -3.72 -15.49
C GLN A 97 18.66 -3.46 -16.53
#